data_AF-A0A1D6P3M5-F1
#
_entry.id   AF-A0A1D6P3M5-F1
#
_cell.length_a   1.000
_cell.length_b   1.000
_cell.length_c   1.000
_cell.angle_alpha   90.00
_cell.angle_beta   90.00
_cell.angle_gamma   90.00
#
_symmetry.space_group_name_H-M   'P 1'
#
loop_
_entity.id
_entity.type
_entity.pdbx_description
1 polymer ?
#
loop_
_entity_poly.entity_id
_entity_poly.type
_entity_poly.pdbx_seq_one_letter_code
_entity_poly.pdbx_strand_id
1 'polypeptide(L)'
;MVLSTALFGKPAFKNLICNGLVLAEDGKKMSKSKKNYPPPKDLIDEFGADALRLYLVNSPVVRAESLRFKRTGVFAVVKDVFLPWYNAYRFFVQNAKRLEVEGLASFSPMEQVVLLKSSNVLDHWINSATESLVSFVHQEMDAYRLYTVVPYLVKYIDYLTNIYVRLNRKRFKGRTGEEDCRISLSTLYHVLVTTCVVMAPFTPFFTEVLYQNLRKVSSNSEESIHFCKFPSTTGERDERVEQSVKRMVTIIDLARNIRERHNKALKTPLKEMVVVHPDNDFLEDITGKLKEVCLLLE
;
A
#
# COMPACT_ATOMS: atom_id res chain seq x y z
N MET A 1 32.78 15.99 -14.89
CA MET A 1 32.99 17.40 -14.48
C MET A 1 34.02 18.12 -15.34
N VAL A 2 35.19 17.51 -15.61
CA VAL A 2 36.31 18.15 -16.33
C VAL A 2 35.91 18.94 -17.58
N LEU A 3 35.21 18.32 -18.54
CA LEU A 3 34.83 19.00 -19.79
C LEU A 3 33.85 20.17 -19.60
N SER A 4 32.80 19.99 -18.79
CA SER A 4 31.78 21.03 -18.59
C SER A 4 32.34 22.25 -17.87
N THR A 5 33.22 22.03 -16.89
CA THR A 5 33.88 23.11 -16.17
C THR A 5 34.87 23.84 -17.08
N ALA A 6 35.69 23.11 -17.84
CA ALA A 6 36.70 23.69 -18.71
C ALA A 6 36.11 24.49 -19.87
N LEU A 7 34.99 24.05 -20.45
CA LEU A 7 34.37 24.69 -21.62
C LEU A 7 33.31 25.74 -21.24
N PHE A 8 32.56 25.52 -20.16
CA PHE A 8 31.34 26.27 -19.87
C PHE A 8 31.27 26.85 -18.45
N GLY A 9 32.29 26.64 -17.61
CA GLY A 9 32.35 27.20 -16.26
C GLY A 9 31.22 26.73 -15.32
N LYS A 10 30.56 25.60 -15.60
CA LYS A 10 29.40 25.12 -14.84
C LYS A 10 29.40 23.59 -14.65
N PRO A 11 28.73 23.05 -13.61
CA PRO A 11 28.61 21.60 -13.42
C PRO A 11 27.80 20.93 -14.55
N ALA A 12 28.15 19.68 -14.87
CA ALA A 12 27.49 18.89 -15.93
C ALA A 12 26.12 18.33 -15.51
N PHE A 13 25.88 18.23 -14.20
CA PHE A 13 24.65 17.72 -13.60
C PHE A 13 24.42 18.43 -12.25
N LYS A 14 23.15 18.58 -11.85
CA LYS A 14 22.77 19.18 -10.57
C LYS A 14 22.70 18.15 -9.44
N ASN A 15 22.25 16.93 -9.76
CA ASN A 15 22.15 15.81 -8.84
C ASN A 15 22.99 14.64 -9.40
N LEU A 16 23.75 13.96 -8.54
CA LEU A 16 24.54 12.78 -8.87
C LEU A 16 24.22 11.67 -7.88
N ILE A 17 23.73 10.54 -8.40
CA ILE A 17 23.38 9.37 -7.59
C ILE A 17 24.37 8.26 -7.93
N CYS A 18 25.11 7.80 -6.93
CA CYS A 18 26.04 6.68 -7.06
C CYS A 18 25.43 5.43 -6.42
N ASN A 19 25.12 4.42 -7.24
CA ASN A 19 24.66 3.14 -6.74
C ASN A 19 25.84 2.24 -6.37
N GLY A 20 25.59 1.32 -5.43
CA GLY A 20 26.56 0.31 -5.03
C GLY A 20 26.63 -0.85 -6.02
N LEU A 21 27.28 -1.93 -5.60
CA LEU A 21 27.50 -3.09 -6.45
C LEU A 21 26.57 -4.23 -6.08
N VAL A 22 25.96 -4.85 -7.09
CA VAL A 22 25.26 -6.11 -6.89
C VAL A 22 26.29 -7.24 -6.99
N LEU A 23 26.31 -8.06 -5.95
CA LEU A 23 27.20 -9.21 -5.76
C LEU A 23 26.37 -10.49 -5.89
N ALA A 24 27.05 -11.59 -6.25
CA ALA A 24 26.49 -12.92 -6.19
C ALA A 24 26.15 -13.30 -4.73
N GLU A 25 25.39 -14.38 -4.54
CA GLU A 25 24.99 -14.85 -3.21
C GLU A 25 26.20 -15.17 -2.31
N ASP A 26 27.29 -15.66 -2.91
CA ASP A 26 28.57 -15.93 -2.25
C ASP A 26 29.41 -14.66 -1.93
N GLY A 27 28.89 -13.47 -2.25
CA GLY A 27 29.54 -12.18 -2.01
C GLY A 27 30.59 -11.80 -3.05
N LYS A 28 30.84 -12.60 -4.09
CA LYS A 28 31.77 -12.21 -5.16
C LYS A 28 31.09 -11.31 -6.17
N LYS A 29 31.88 -10.44 -6.83
CA LYS A 29 31.39 -9.61 -7.93
C LYS A 29 30.76 -10.49 -9.02
N MET A 30 29.57 -10.10 -9.47
CA MET A 30 28.92 -10.77 -10.59
C MET A 30 29.74 -10.56 -11.86
N SER A 31 29.97 -11.63 -12.62
CA SER A 31 30.66 -11.52 -13.91
C SER A 31 30.11 -12.53 -14.91
N LYS A 32 29.99 -12.11 -16.16
CA LYS A 32 29.52 -12.95 -17.26
C LYS A 32 30.37 -14.23 -17.41
N SER A 33 31.68 -14.13 -17.15
CA SER A 33 32.60 -15.27 -17.20
C SER A 33 32.38 -16.28 -16.07
N LYS A 34 32.02 -15.84 -14.86
CA LYS A 34 31.77 -16.73 -13.72
C LYS A 34 30.36 -17.31 -13.67
N LYS A 35 29.41 -16.80 -14.48
CA LYS A 35 27.99 -17.18 -14.48
C LYS A 35 27.39 -17.28 -13.07
N ASN A 36 27.89 -16.48 -12.13
CA ASN A 36 27.56 -16.58 -10.71
C ASN A 36 26.31 -15.79 -10.32
N TYR A 37 25.41 -15.54 -11.27
CA TYR A 37 24.18 -14.81 -11.03
C TYR A 37 23.07 -15.26 -11.98
N PRO A 38 21.81 -15.30 -11.52
CA PRO A 38 20.68 -15.55 -12.39
C PRO A 38 20.56 -14.40 -13.40
N PRO A 39 20.47 -14.70 -14.71
CA PRO A 39 20.20 -13.69 -15.73
C PRO A 39 18.96 -12.86 -15.36
N PRO A 40 18.99 -11.51 -15.54
CA PRO A 40 17.82 -10.67 -15.28
C PRO A 40 16.57 -11.13 -16.03
N LYS A 41 16.74 -11.69 -17.24
CA LYS A 41 15.63 -12.22 -18.05
C LYS A 41 14.91 -13.36 -17.33
N ASP A 42 15.63 -14.34 -16.80
CA ASP A 42 15.05 -15.48 -16.09
C ASP A 42 14.24 -15.02 -14.87
N LEU A 43 14.73 -14.01 -14.15
CA LEU A 43 14.01 -13.42 -13.01
C LEU A 43 12.74 -12.66 -13.44
N ILE A 44 12.79 -11.95 -14.58
CA ILE A 44 11.65 -11.24 -15.13
C ILE A 44 10.60 -12.23 -15.63
N ASP A 45 11.00 -13.28 -16.34
CA ASP A 45 10.11 -14.31 -16.87
C ASP A 45 9.41 -15.08 -15.73
N GLU A 46 10.09 -15.27 -14.60
CA GLU A 46 9.53 -16.00 -13.45
C GLU A 46 8.73 -15.13 -12.47
N PHE A 47 9.24 -13.95 -12.08
CA PHE A 47 8.64 -13.12 -11.03
C PHE A 47 8.08 -11.79 -11.52
N GLY A 48 8.36 -11.41 -12.77
CA GLY A 48 7.98 -10.12 -13.34
C GLY A 48 9.02 -9.02 -13.11
N ALA A 49 9.05 -8.06 -14.05
CA ALA A 49 9.97 -6.92 -13.99
C ALA A 49 9.76 -6.05 -12.75
N ASP A 50 8.52 -5.85 -12.32
CA ASP A 50 8.21 -4.98 -11.18
C ASP A 50 8.65 -5.58 -9.83
N ALA A 51 8.63 -6.90 -9.69
CA ALA A 51 9.19 -7.57 -8.52
C ALA A 51 10.70 -7.34 -8.41
N LEU A 52 11.41 -7.46 -9.53
CA LEU A 52 12.83 -7.16 -9.57
C LEU A 52 13.13 -5.68 -9.29
N ARG A 53 12.33 -4.76 -9.85
CA ARG A 53 12.46 -3.31 -9.60
C ARG A 53 12.32 -2.98 -8.12
N LEU A 54 11.25 -3.42 -7.47
CA LEU A 54 11.01 -3.17 -6.05
C LEU A 54 12.08 -3.83 -5.16
N TYR A 55 12.53 -5.03 -5.51
CA TYR A 55 13.62 -5.69 -4.78
C TYR A 55 14.91 -4.85 -4.81
N LEU A 56 15.29 -4.32 -5.99
CA LEU A 56 16.49 -3.49 -6.13
C LEU A 56 16.33 -2.12 -5.46
N VAL A 57 15.16 -1.48 -5.60
CA VAL A 57 14.87 -0.19 -4.97
C VAL A 57 14.92 -0.30 -3.44
N ASN A 58 14.37 -1.37 -2.87
CA ASN A 58 14.37 -1.64 -1.43
C ASN A 58 15.73 -2.15 -0.89
N SER A 59 16.79 -2.11 -1.70
CA SER A 59 18.07 -2.70 -1.33
C SER A 59 19.11 -1.65 -0.96
N PRO A 60 20.19 -2.02 -0.24
CA PRO A 60 21.31 -1.12 0.02
C PRO A 60 22.00 -0.59 -1.26
N VAL A 61 21.75 -1.19 -2.43
CA VAL A 61 22.39 -0.78 -3.68
C VAL A 61 22.09 0.67 -4.05
N VAL A 62 20.90 1.18 -3.71
CA VAL A 62 20.53 2.57 -3.99
C VAL A 62 21.13 3.56 -2.97
N ARG A 63 21.89 3.05 -1.99
CA ARG A 63 22.61 3.81 -0.96
C ARG A 63 24.13 3.71 -1.11
N ALA A 64 24.62 3.41 -2.30
CA ALA A 64 26.04 3.15 -2.58
C ALA A 64 26.64 1.91 -1.86
N GLU A 65 25.81 1.06 -1.25
CA GLU A 65 26.26 -0.15 -0.54
C GLU A 65 26.15 -1.41 -1.41
N SER A 66 26.87 -2.46 -1.04
CA SER A 66 26.82 -3.71 -1.80
C SER A 66 25.59 -4.54 -1.45
N LEU A 67 24.89 -5.05 -2.47
CA LEU A 67 23.78 -5.99 -2.33
C LEU A 67 24.25 -7.40 -2.67
N ARG A 68 24.12 -8.35 -1.73
CA ARG A 68 24.20 -9.78 -2.06
C ARG A 68 22.86 -10.24 -2.62
N PHE A 69 22.79 -10.43 -3.93
CA PHE A 69 21.55 -10.75 -4.61
C PHE A 69 21.03 -12.14 -4.22
N LYS A 70 19.74 -12.22 -3.89
CA LYS A 70 19.05 -13.49 -3.59
C LYS A 70 17.74 -13.58 -4.34
N ARG A 71 17.57 -14.66 -5.11
CA ARG A 71 16.33 -14.96 -5.86
C ARG A 71 15.10 -15.00 -4.94
N THR A 72 15.26 -15.58 -3.75
CA THR A 72 14.20 -15.65 -2.72
C THR A 72 13.73 -14.26 -2.26
N GLY A 73 14.58 -13.24 -2.34
CA GLY A 73 14.21 -11.86 -2.04
C GLY A 73 13.25 -11.27 -3.07
N VAL A 74 13.42 -11.61 -4.36
CA VAL A 74 12.47 -11.19 -5.42
C VAL A 74 11.12 -11.87 -5.23
N PHE A 75 11.12 -13.17 -4.92
CA PHE A 75 9.89 -13.90 -4.59
C PHE A 75 9.17 -13.33 -3.36
N ALA A 76 9.91 -12.90 -2.33
CA ALA A 76 9.32 -12.25 -1.15
C ALA A 76 8.55 -10.97 -1.54
N VAL A 77 9.07 -10.16 -2.47
CA VAL A 77 8.33 -8.98 -2.97
C VAL A 77 7.00 -9.38 -3.62
N VAL A 78 6.98 -10.44 -4.43
CA VAL A 78 5.73 -10.96 -5.02
C VAL A 78 4.73 -11.33 -3.91
N LYS A 79 5.20 -12.10 -2.93
CA LYS A 79 4.38 -12.65 -1.85
C LYS A 79 3.87 -11.58 -0.88
N ASP A 80 4.71 -10.62 -0.51
CA ASP A 80 4.47 -9.66 0.57
C ASP A 80 3.89 -8.33 0.06
N VAL A 81 4.05 -8.00 -1.23
CA VAL A 81 3.57 -6.75 -1.83
C VAL A 81 2.49 -7.02 -2.89
N PHE A 82 2.84 -7.72 -3.97
CA PHE A 82 1.97 -7.83 -5.14
C PHE A 82 0.73 -8.69 -4.87
N LEU A 83 0.88 -9.86 -4.23
CA LEU A 83 -0.26 -10.73 -3.93
C LEU A 83 -1.30 -10.05 -3.03
N PRO A 84 -0.95 -9.45 -1.87
CA PRO A 84 -1.94 -8.80 -1.01
C PRO A 84 -2.61 -7.61 -1.70
N TRP A 85 -1.84 -6.79 -2.43
CA TRP A 85 -2.40 -5.66 -3.18
C TRP A 85 -3.34 -6.11 -4.30
N TYR A 86 -2.93 -7.10 -5.10
CA TYR A 86 -3.79 -7.67 -6.14
C TYR A 86 -5.06 -8.29 -5.55
N ASN A 87 -4.98 -8.92 -4.37
CA ASN A 87 -6.14 -9.46 -3.68
C ASN A 87 -7.13 -8.37 -3.23
N ALA A 88 -6.66 -7.22 -2.75
CA ALA A 88 -7.52 -6.07 -2.45
C ALA A 88 -8.23 -5.55 -3.70
N TYR A 89 -7.49 -5.37 -4.80
CA TYR A 89 -8.03 -4.98 -6.09
C TYR A 89 -9.07 -5.99 -6.61
N ARG A 90 -8.75 -7.29 -6.59
CA ARG A 90 -9.65 -8.36 -7.02
C ARG A 90 -10.92 -8.38 -6.17
N PHE A 91 -10.79 -8.21 -4.86
CA PHE A 91 -11.93 -8.11 -3.94
C PHE A 91 -12.85 -6.94 -4.32
N PHE A 92 -12.29 -5.76 -4.62
CA PHE A 92 -13.08 -4.63 -5.12
C PHE A 92 -13.84 -5.00 -6.40
N VAL A 93 -13.13 -5.49 -7.44
CA VAL A 93 -13.75 -5.84 -8.73
C VAL A 93 -14.88 -6.87 -8.57
N GLN A 94 -14.70 -7.86 -7.71
CA GLN A 94 -15.72 -8.87 -7.42
C GLN A 94 -16.96 -8.27 -6.77
N ASN A 95 -16.80 -7.38 -5.79
CA ASN A 95 -17.95 -6.75 -5.12
C ASN A 95 -18.64 -5.70 -5.99
N ALA A 96 -17.90 -4.98 -6.84
CA ALA A 96 -18.49 -4.07 -7.82
C ALA A 96 -19.35 -4.84 -8.85
N LYS A 97 -18.82 -5.93 -9.42
CA LYS A 97 -19.58 -6.81 -10.33
C LYS A 97 -20.78 -7.47 -9.67
N ARG A 98 -20.68 -7.81 -8.39
CA ARG A 98 -21.78 -8.41 -7.63
C ARG A 98 -23.01 -7.49 -7.62
N LEU A 99 -22.83 -6.17 -7.48
CA LEU A 99 -23.94 -5.22 -7.51
C LEU A 99 -24.73 -5.34 -8.83
N GLU A 100 -24.04 -5.42 -9.95
CA GLU A 100 -24.66 -5.55 -11.29
C GLU A 100 -25.44 -6.86 -11.42
N VAL A 101 -24.88 -7.96 -10.93
CA VAL A 101 -25.54 -9.28 -10.98
C VAL A 101 -26.78 -9.34 -10.09
N GLU A 102 -26.78 -8.62 -8.98
CA GLU A 102 -27.92 -8.51 -8.06
C GLU A 102 -29.01 -7.54 -8.56
N GLY A 103 -28.88 -7.00 -9.78
CA GLY A 103 -29.86 -6.12 -10.41
C GLY A 103 -29.75 -4.66 -9.99
N LEU A 104 -28.68 -4.27 -9.27
CA LEU A 104 -28.39 -2.89 -8.94
C LEU A 104 -27.69 -2.19 -10.12
N ALA A 105 -27.77 -0.86 -10.14
CA ALA A 105 -27.10 -0.05 -11.15
C ALA A 105 -25.59 -0.32 -11.16
N SER A 106 -24.99 -0.32 -12.34
CA SER A 106 -23.55 -0.46 -12.53
C SER A 106 -22.76 0.45 -11.59
N PHE A 107 -21.64 -0.08 -11.10
CA PHE A 107 -20.80 0.68 -10.20
C PHE A 107 -20.26 1.90 -10.92
N SER A 108 -20.52 3.07 -10.32
CA SER A 108 -19.91 4.34 -10.69
C SER A 108 -19.36 4.95 -9.40
N PRO A 109 -18.08 5.37 -9.38
CA PRO A 109 -17.45 5.90 -8.19
C PRO A 109 -18.11 7.23 -7.81
N MET A 110 -18.50 7.34 -6.54
CA MET A 110 -19.01 8.59 -5.99
C MET A 110 -17.90 9.65 -5.92
N GLU A 111 -18.30 10.91 -6.04
CA GLU A 111 -17.43 12.07 -5.87
C GLU A 111 -16.80 12.10 -4.47
N GLN A 112 -15.54 12.51 -4.38
CA GLN A 112 -14.79 12.47 -3.13
C GLN A 112 -15.41 13.35 -2.03
N VAL A 113 -16.06 14.46 -2.41
CA VAL A 113 -16.81 15.35 -1.51
C VAL A 113 -17.97 14.63 -0.80
N VAL A 114 -18.57 13.64 -1.45
CA VAL A 114 -19.63 12.82 -0.85
C VAL A 114 -19.02 11.84 0.17
N LEU A 115 -17.86 11.26 -0.16
CA LEU A 115 -17.17 10.29 0.68
C LEU A 115 -16.62 10.91 1.98
N LEU A 116 -16.24 12.20 1.95
CA LEU A 116 -15.89 12.97 3.14
C LEU A 116 -17.04 13.10 4.15
N LYS A 117 -18.28 12.78 3.76
CA LYS A 117 -19.44 12.76 4.67
C LYS A 117 -19.76 11.36 5.21
N SER A 118 -18.93 10.36 4.91
CA SER A 118 -19.12 9.00 5.44
C SER A 118 -19.21 9.03 6.97
N SER A 119 -20.14 8.27 7.54
CA SER A 119 -20.23 8.11 9.00
C SER A 119 -19.18 7.12 9.53
N ASN A 120 -18.53 6.35 8.66
CA ASN A 120 -17.59 5.31 9.04
C ASN A 120 -16.18 5.87 9.26
N VAL A 121 -15.67 5.72 10.49
CA VAL A 121 -14.33 6.18 10.88
C VAL A 121 -13.19 5.52 10.09
N LEU A 122 -13.37 4.29 9.61
CA LEU A 122 -12.35 3.58 8.83
C LEU A 122 -12.25 4.13 7.39
N ASP A 123 -13.30 4.72 6.84
CA ASP A 123 -13.27 5.38 5.52
C ASP A 123 -12.40 6.64 5.60
N HIS A 124 -12.61 7.46 6.64
CA HIS A 124 -11.77 8.62 6.93
C HIS A 124 -10.32 8.22 7.17
N TRP A 125 -10.12 7.18 7.96
CA TRP A 125 -8.80 6.66 8.25
C TRP A 125 -8.04 6.18 7.01
N ILE A 126 -8.65 5.36 6.16
CA ILE A 126 -7.93 4.83 4.99
C ILE A 126 -7.60 5.93 3.99
N ASN A 127 -8.45 6.95 3.86
CA ASN A 127 -8.17 8.13 3.05
C ASN A 127 -6.98 8.90 3.63
N SER A 128 -6.97 9.17 4.95
CA SER A 128 -5.82 9.81 5.62
C SER A 128 -4.55 8.97 5.49
N ALA A 129 -4.62 7.65 5.66
CA ALA A 129 -3.47 6.77 5.49
C ALA A 129 -2.94 6.76 4.04
N THR A 130 -3.83 6.93 3.06
CA THR A 130 -3.46 7.06 1.64
C THR A 130 -2.82 8.41 1.36
N GLU A 131 -3.32 9.49 1.94
CA GLU A 131 -2.70 10.82 1.90
C GLU A 131 -1.30 10.80 2.55
N SER A 132 -1.15 10.10 3.67
CA SER A 132 0.13 9.85 4.32
C SER A 132 1.11 9.08 3.43
N LEU A 133 0.62 8.09 2.67
CA LEU A 133 1.42 7.40 1.66
C LEU A 133 1.88 8.36 0.55
N VAL A 134 0.96 9.17 0.00
CA VAL A 134 1.28 10.17 -1.05
C VAL A 134 2.36 11.12 -0.55
N SER A 135 2.16 11.72 0.62
CA SER A 135 3.09 12.67 1.25
C SER A 135 4.46 12.04 1.47
N PHE A 136 4.49 10.83 2.03
CA PHE A 136 5.73 10.11 2.29
C PHE A 136 6.49 9.81 0.99
N VAL A 137 5.82 9.27 -0.04
CA VAL A 137 6.47 8.96 -1.31
C VAL A 137 6.99 10.23 -1.98
N HIS A 138 6.24 11.33 -1.94
CA HIS A 138 6.67 12.63 -2.46
C HIS A 138 7.97 13.09 -1.77
N GLN A 139 8.00 13.11 -0.43
CA GLN A 139 9.17 13.51 0.36
C GLN A 139 10.39 12.62 0.10
N GLU A 140 10.20 11.31 -0.02
CA GLU A 140 11.30 10.37 -0.26
C GLU A 140 11.81 10.45 -1.69
N MET A 141 10.95 10.70 -2.69
CA MET A 141 11.36 10.92 -4.08
C MET A 141 12.11 12.24 -4.24
N ASP A 142 11.64 13.33 -3.63
CA ASP A 142 12.33 14.63 -3.64
C ASP A 142 13.74 14.54 -3.03
N ALA A 143 13.89 13.70 -2.01
CA ALA A 143 15.17 13.45 -1.35
C ALA A 143 16.00 12.33 -2.00
N TYR A 144 15.56 11.72 -3.10
CA TYR A 144 16.18 10.55 -3.74
C TYR A 144 16.38 9.33 -2.81
N ARG A 145 15.55 9.18 -1.78
CA ARG A 145 15.62 8.10 -0.75
C ARG A 145 14.68 6.94 -1.06
N LEU A 146 14.77 6.38 -2.27
CA LEU A 146 13.80 5.39 -2.76
C LEU A 146 13.68 4.09 -1.92
N TYR A 147 14.73 3.73 -1.17
CA TYR A 147 14.77 2.50 -0.35
C TYR A 147 13.78 2.50 0.83
N THR A 148 13.26 3.65 1.23
CA THR A 148 12.30 3.78 2.34
C THR A 148 10.85 3.57 1.89
N VAL A 149 10.58 3.70 0.58
CA VAL A 149 9.24 3.62 0.00
C VAL A 149 8.64 2.22 0.13
N VAL A 150 9.41 1.18 -0.19
CA VAL A 150 8.88 -0.20 -0.18
C VAL A 150 8.50 -0.68 1.22
N PRO A 151 9.30 -0.45 2.29
CA PRO A 151 8.88 -0.78 3.66
C PRO A 151 7.60 -0.05 4.08
N TYR A 152 7.46 1.23 3.71
CA TYR A 152 6.25 1.98 3.99
C TYR A 152 5.04 1.43 3.23
N LEU A 153 5.22 1.09 1.94
CA LEU A 153 4.20 0.47 1.11
C LEU A 153 3.71 -0.86 1.69
N VAL A 154 4.62 -1.73 2.15
CA VAL A 154 4.26 -3.02 2.79
C VAL A 154 3.33 -2.78 3.97
N LYS A 155 3.68 -1.83 4.84
CA LYS A 155 2.85 -1.45 5.99
C LYS A 155 1.49 -0.89 5.56
N TYR A 156 1.46 -0.05 4.53
CA TYR A 156 0.23 0.50 3.99
C TYR A 156 -0.68 -0.59 3.38
N ILE A 157 -0.12 -1.55 2.65
CA ILE A 157 -0.87 -2.67 2.08
C ILE A 157 -1.46 -3.54 3.19
N ASP A 158 -0.75 -3.74 4.29
CA ASP A 158 -1.29 -4.43 5.47
C ASP A 158 -2.50 -3.68 6.06
N TYR A 159 -2.41 -2.36 6.20
CA TYR A 159 -3.53 -1.50 6.61
C TYR A 159 -4.73 -1.62 5.66
N LEU A 160 -4.49 -1.56 4.36
CA LEU A 160 -5.54 -1.68 3.35
C LEU A 160 -6.23 -3.05 3.42
N THR A 161 -5.45 -4.13 3.51
CA THR A 161 -5.97 -5.50 3.38
C THR A 161 -6.51 -6.06 4.70
N ASN A 162 -5.70 -6.02 5.75
CA ASN A 162 -5.95 -6.70 7.01
C ASN A 162 -6.76 -5.87 8.01
N ILE A 163 -6.79 -4.54 7.83
CA ILE A 163 -7.62 -3.64 8.63
C ILE A 163 -8.82 -3.18 7.82
N TYR A 164 -8.63 -2.30 6.81
CA TYR A 164 -9.75 -1.66 6.11
C TYR A 164 -10.66 -2.65 5.38
N VAL A 165 -10.10 -3.45 4.45
CA VAL A 165 -10.90 -4.42 3.68
C VAL A 165 -11.53 -5.47 4.59
N ARG A 166 -10.76 -6.01 5.55
CA ARG A 166 -11.23 -7.05 6.47
C ARG A 166 -12.42 -6.60 7.32
N LEU A 167 -12.32 -5.41 7.93
CA LEU A 167 -13.33 -4.90 8.84
C LEU A 167 -14.59 -4.42 8.13
N ASN A 168 -14.45 -3.91 6.91
CA ASN A 168 -15.58 -3.42 6.11
C ASN A 168 -16.21 -4.49 5.21
N ARG A 169 -15.84 -5.79 5.31
CA ARG A 169 -16.41 -6.89 4.49
C ARG A 169 -17.94 -6.96 4.48
N LYS A 170 -18.59 -6.65 5.60
CA LYS A 170 -20.07 -6.63 5.68
C LYS A 170 -20.66 -5.49 4.83
N ARG A 171 -20.01 -4.32 4.84
CA ARG A 171 -20.41 -3.14 4.08
C ARG A 171 -20.27 -3.35 2.58
N PHE A 172 -19.12 -3.86 2.12
CA PHE A 172 -18.90 -4.22 0.71
C PHE A 172 -19.88 -5.26 0.17
N LYS A 173 -20.46 -6.08 1.06
CA LYS A 173 -21.48 -7.10 0.73
C LYS A 173 -22.92 -6.60 0.83
N GLY A 174 -23.16 -5.30 1.05
CA GLY A 174 -24.50 -4.72 1.13
C GLY A 174 -25.26 -5.03 2.43
N ARG A 175 -24.61 -5.63 3.44
CA ARG A 175 -25.32 -6.06 4.68
C ARG A 175 -25.67 -4.89 5.61
N THR A 176 -25.15 -3.70 5.34
CA THR A 176 -25.38 -2.47 6.10
C THR A 176 -26.26 -1.47 5.33
N GLY A 177 -26.79 -1.87 4.18
CA GLY A 177 -27.58 -1.01 3.28
C GLY A 177 -26.85 -0.73 1.96
N GLU A 178 -27.63 -0.39 0.93
CA GLU A 178 -27.10 -0.13 -0.41
C GLU A 178 -26.20 1.11 -0.44
N GLU A 179 -26.63 2.21 0.18
CA GLU A 179 -25.86 3.46 0.18
C GLU A 179 -24.49 3.30 0.84
N ASP A 180 -24.44 2.67 2.01
CA ASP A 180 -23.18 2.40 2.72
C ASP A 180 -22.27 1.43 1.94
N CYS A 181 -22.84 0.49 1.19
CA CYS A 181 -22.11 -0.37 0.27
C CYS A 181 -21.49 0.44 -0.88
N ARG A 182 -22.23 1.39 -1.47
CA ARG A 182 -21.71 2.26 -2.54
C ARG A 182 -20.64 3.23 -2.02
N ILE A 183 -20.81 3.78 -0.82
CA ILE A 183 -19.81 4.65 -0.17
C ILE A 183 -18.52 3.87 0.08
N SER A 184 -18.61 2.68 0.70
CA SER A 184 -17.42 1.88 1.00
C SER A 184 -16.68 1.42 -0.27
N LEU A 185 -17.40 0.98 -1.30
CA LEU A 185 -16.81 0.60 -2.60
C LEU A 185 -16.17 1.79 -3.32
N SER A 186 -16.81 2.97 -3.30
CA SER A 186 -16.25 4.20 -3.88
C SER A 186 -15.00 4.64 -3.14
N THR A 187 -14.99 4.56 -1.81
CA THR A 187 -13.79 4.82 -1.00
C THR A 187 -12.65 3.86 -1.38
N LEU A 188 -12.93 2.56 -1.45
CA LEU A 188 -11.92 1.57 -1.84
C LEU A 188 -11.42 1.80 -3.27
N TYR A 189 -12.28 2.21 -4.20
CA TYR A 189 -11.92 2.56 -5.57
C TYR A 189 -10.89 3.70 -5.60
N HIS A 190 -11.18 4.84 -4.96
CA HIS A 190 -10.27 5.99 -4.94
C HIS A 190 -8.95 5.66 -4.27
N VAL A 191 -8.98 4.93 -3.15
CA VAL A 191 -7.80 4.43 -2.46
C VAL A 191 -6.92 3.57 -3.39
N LEU A 192 -7.52 2.64 -4.14
CA LEU A 192 -6.80 1.79 -5.09
C LEU A 192 -6.21 2.58 -6.26
N VAL A 193 -6.98 3.50 -6.86
CA VAL A 193 -6.51 4.35 -7.96
C VAL A 193 -5.34 5.22 -7.52
N THR A 194 -5.48 5.94 -6.40
CA THR A 194 -4.42 6.79 -5.84
C THR A 194 -3.17 5.97 -5.54
N THR A 195 -3.31 4.79 -4.92
CA THR A 195 -2.17 3.90 -4.67
C THR A 195 -1.49 3.50 -5.97
N CYS A 196 -2.25 3.17 -7.02
CA CYS A 196 -1.66 2.85 -8.32
C CYS A 196 -0.87 4.03 -8.90
N VAL A 197 -1.42 5.25 -8.86
CA VAL A 197 -0.76 6.44 -9.43
C VAL A 197 0.53 6.76 -8.67
N VAL A 198 0.51 6.75 -7.34
CA VAL A 198 1.69 6.99 -6.49
C VAL A 198 2.80 5.97 -6.78
N MET A 199 2.43 4.71 -6.98
CA MET A 199 3.39 3.62 -7.15
C MET A 199 3.79 3.38 -8.61
N ALA A 200 3.18 4.05 -9.59
CA ALA A 200 3.48 3.90 -11.01
C ALA A 200 4.98 4.07 -11.36
N PRO A 201 5.75 5.00 -10.74
CA PRO A 201 7.19 5.10 -10.98
C PRO A 201 7.98 3.85 -10.57
N PHE A 202 7.48 3.10 -9.59
CA PHE A 202 8.15 1.94 -9.02
C PHE A 202 7.73 0.63 -9.71
N THR A 203 6.43 0.47 -9.97
CA THR A 203 5.81 -0.76 -10.50
C THR A 203 4.95 -0.50 -11.73
N PRO A 204 5.55 0.02 -12.83
CA PRO A 204 4.80 0.55 -13.96
C PRO A 204 3.85 -0.44 -14.62
N PHE A 205 4.27 -1.70 -14.81
CA PHE A 205 3.46 -2.69 -15.51
C PHE A 205 2.28 -3.16 -14.66
N PHE A 206 2.51 -3.41 -13.39
CA PHE A 206 1.49 -3.85 -12.44
C PHE A 206 0.42 -2.77 -12.25
N THR A 207 0.83 -1.53 -11.99
CA THR A 207 -0.14 -0.43 -11.79
C THR A 207 -0.91 -0.12 -13.05
N GLU A 208 -0.28 -0.22 -14.24
CA GLU A 208 -0.96 -0.03 -15.51
C GLU A 208 -2.05 -1.09 -15.74
N VAL A 209 -1.76 -2.37 -15.49
CA VAL A 209 -2.75 -3.46 -15.64
C VAL A 209 -3.97 -3.24 -14.75
N LEU A 210 -3.76 -2.81 -13.51
CA LEU A 210 -4.83 -2.52 -12.56
C LEU A 210 -5.62 -1.29 -13.01
N TYR A 211 -4.92 -0.22 -13.36
CA TYR A 211 -5.51 1.05 -13.79
C TYR A 211 -6.36 0.90 -15.05
N GLN A 212 -5.91 0.14 -16.05
CA GLN A 212 -6.68 -0.10 -17.28
C GLN A 212 -8.05 -0.72 -17.03
N ASN A 213 -8.22 -1.48 -15.95
CA ASN A 213 -9.53 -1.97 -15.55
C ASN A 213 -10.29 -0.97 -14.69
N LEU A 214 -9.63 -0.34 -13.72
CA LEU A 214 -10.26 0.66 -12.84
C LEU A 214 -10.79 1.87 -13.62
N ARG A 215 -10.06 2.34 -14.65
CA ARG A 215 -10.45 3.51 -15.44
C ARG A 215 -11.78 3.35 -16.18
N LYS A 216 -12.23 2.11 -16.43
CA LYS A 216 -13.47 1.81 -17.17
C LYS A 216 -14.74 2.30 -16.48
N VAL A 217 -14.70 2.45 -15.15
CA VAL A 217 -15.85 2.94 -14.36
C VAL A 217 -15.79 4.44 -14.11
N SER A 218 -14.74 5.13 -14.57
CA SER A 218 -14.60 6.59 -14.48
C SER A 218 -14.73 7.24 -15.86
N SER A 219 -15.54 8.29 -15.95
CA SER A 219 -15.76 9.05 -17.19
C SER A 219 -14.58 9.94 -17.58
N ASN A 220 -13.78 10.39 -16.62
CA ASN A 220 -12.68 11.34 -16.82
C ASN A 220 -11.34 10.73 -16.39
N SER A 221 -10.86 9.77 -17.17
CA SER A 221 -9.62 9.04 -16.87
C SER A 221 -8.65 9.07 -18.06
N GLU A 222 -7.38 9.36 -17.77
CA GLU A 222 -6.30 9.31 -18.76
C GLU A 222 -6.17 7.92 -19.39
N GLU A 223 -5.68 7.86 -20.62
CA GLU A 223 -5.54 6.59 -21.36
C GLU A 223 -4.57 5.62 -20.71
N SER A 224 -3.53 6.12 -20.04
CA SER A 224 -2.53 5.34 -19.32
C SER A 224 -2.25 5.97 -17.97
N ILE A 225 -1.90 5.16 -16.97
CA ILE A 225 -1.56 5.66 -15.64
C ILE A 225 -0.34 6.59 -15.69
N HIS A 226 0.52 6.41 -16.70
CA HIS A 226 1.73 7.20 -16.89
C HIS A 226 1.46 8.62 -17.43
N PHE A 227 0.22 8.92 -17.83
CA PHE A 227 -0.23 10.28 -18.17
C PHE A 227 -0.95 10.97 -17.01
N CYS A 228 -1.26 10.23 -15.93
CA CYS A 228 -1.85 10.83 -14.75
C CYS A 228 -0.86 11.77 -14.07
N LYS A 229 -1.36 12.91 -13.59
CA LYS A 229 -0.60 13.79 -12.70
C LYS A 229 -0.32 13.07 -11.40
N PHE A 230 0.90 13.23 -10.88
CA PHE A 230 1.21 12.76 -9.53
C PHE A 230 0.29 13.47 -8.53
N PRO A 231 -0.34 12.74 -7.59
CA PRO A 231 -1.29 13.34 -6.66
C PRO A 231 -0.59 14.36 -5.76
N SER A 232 -1.18 15.55 -5.68
CA SER A 232 -0.78 16.57 -4.70
C SER A 232 -1.43 16.28 -3.37
N THR A 233 -0.68 16.44 -2.28
CA THR A 233 -1.27 16.39 -0.95
C THR A 233 -2.20 17.58 -0.74
N THR A 234 -3.43 17.34 -0.32
CA THR A 234 -4.40 18.38 0.03
C THR A 234 -4.13 18.98 1.42
N GLY A 235 -3.31 18.29 2.23
CA GLY A 235 -3.04 18.68 3.62
C GLY A 235 -4.15 18.26 4.58
N GLU A 236 -5.20 17.60 4.10
CA GLU A 236 -6.32 17.06 4.89
C GLU A 236 -5.95 15.71 5.53
N ARG A 237 -4.80 15.67 6.20
CA ARG A 237 -4.39 14.50 7.00
C ARG A 237 -5.07 14.56 8.37
N ASP A 238 -5.82 13.52 8.71
CA ASP A 238 -6.40 13.37 10.03
C ASP A 238 -5.47 12.52 10.92
N GLU A 239 -4.45 13.19 11.47
CA GLU A 239 -3.47 12.55 12.37
C GLU A 239 -4.14 11.94 13.60
N ARG A 240 -5.25 12.53 14.08
CA ARG A 240 -5.99 12.06 15.23
C ARG A 240 -6.63 10.72 14.95
N VAL A 241 -7.28 10.55 13.80
CA VAL A 241 -7.89 9.29 13.36
C VAL A 241 -6.84 8.23 13.06
N GLU A 242 -5.72 8.59 12.42
CA GLU A 242 -4.60 7.67 12.23
C GLU A 242 -4.06 7.15 13.56
N GLN A 243 -3.93 8.01 14.56
CA GLN A 243 -3.50 7.63 15.90
C GLN A 243 -4.52 6.72 16.59
N SER A 244 -5.82 7.03 16.52
CA SER A 244 -6.89 6.18 17.09
C SER A 244 -6.85 4.77 16.49
N VAL A 245 -6.72 4.65 15.17
CA VAL A 245 -6.66 3.33 14.51
C VAL A 245 -5.36 2.61 14.83
N LYS A 246 -4.22 3.30 14.91
CA LYS A 246 -2.95 2.69 15.34
C LYS A 246 -3.04 2.12 16.78
N ARG A 247 -3.66 2.85 17.70
CA ARG A 247 -3.94 2.39 19.07
C ARG A 247 -4.82 1.13 19.04
N MET A 248 -5.89 1.15 18.25
CA MET A 248 -6.77 -0.01 18.06
C MET A 248 -6.00 -1.24 17.52
N VAL A 249 -5.21 -1.10 16.47
CA VAL A 249 -4.39 -2.19 15.90
C VAL A 249 -3.46 -2.78 16.96
N THR A 250 -2.84 -1.93 17.79
CA THR A 250 -1.97 -2.37 18.88
C THR A 250 -2.72 -3.27 19.86
N ILE A 251 -3.95 -2.91 20.24
CA ILE A 251 -4.78 -3.70 21.15
C ILE A 251 -5.15 -5.05 20.53
N ILE A 252 -5.55 -5.05 19.26
CA ILE A 252 -5.89 -6.28 18.52
C ILE A 252 -4.69 -7.23 18.49
N ASP A 253 -3.49 -6.73 18.24
CA ASP A 253 -2.28 -7.56 18.20
C ASP A 253 -1.91 -8.08 19.59
N LEU A 254 -2.04 -7.27 20.64
CA LEU A 254 -1.87 -7.72 22.02
C LEU A 254 -2.88 -8.83 22.38
N ALA A 255 -4.16 -8.66 22.00
CA ALA A 255 -5.20 -9.67 22.23
C ALA A 255 -4.89 -10.98 21.49
N ARG A 256 -4.44 -10.91 20.22
CA ARG A 256 -4.00 -12.08 19.44
C ARG A 256 -2.82 -12.79 20.11
N ASN A 257 -1.82 -12.04 20.56
CA ASN A 257 -0.65 -12.59 21.25
C ASN A 257 -1.02 -13.27 22.58
N ILE A 258 -2.02 -12.78 23.29
CA ILE A 258 -2.54 -13.44 24.50
C ILE A 258 -3.27 -14.74 24.12
N ARG A 259 -4.14 -14.70 23.10
CA ARG A 259 -4.86 -15.89 22.63
C ARG A 259 -3.91 -17.00 22.19
N GLU A 260 -2.88 -16.67 21.42
CA GLU A 260 -1.86 -17.61 20.96
C GLU A 260 -1.13 -18.26 22.14
N ARG A 261 -0.69 -17.45 23.12
CA ARG A 261 -0.05 -17.95 24.35
C ARG A 261 -0.93 -18.90 25.16
N HIS A 262 -2.25 -18.77 25.06
CA HIS A 262 -3.22 -19.65 25.71
C HIS A 262 -3.80 -20.73 24.77
N ASN A 263 -3.23 -20.92 23.58
CA ASN A 263 -3.71 -21.86 22.55
C ASN A 263 -5.22 -21.72 22.27
N LYS A 264 -5.74 -20.50 22.34
CA LYS A 264 -7.14 -20.19 22.03
C LYS A 264 -7.27 -19.87 20.55
N ALA A 265 -8.20 -20.54 19.87
CA ALA A 265 -8.48 -20.29 18.47
C ALA A 265 -9.04 -18.87 18.26
N LEU A 266 -8.62 -18.20 17.20
CA LEU A 266 -9.09 -16.84 16.84
C LEU A 266 -10.59 -16.77 16.52
N LYS A 267 -11.26 -17.91 16.33
CA LYS A 267 -12.70 -17.98 16.06
C LYS A 267 -13.54 -18.13 17.33
N THR A 268 -12.90 -18.32 18.48
CA THR A 268 -13.61 -18.45 19.76
C THR A 268 -13.99 -17.04 20.24
N PRO A 269 -15.28 -16.72 20.38
CA PRO A 269 -15.71 -15.41 20.84
C PRO A 269 -15.12 -15.08 22.21
N LEU A 270 -14.63 -13.86 22.38
CA LEU A 270 -14.21 -13.34 23.69
C LEU A 270 -15.44 -12.77 24.40
N LYS A 271 -15.62 -13.12 25.68
CA LYS A 271 -16.71 -12.60 26.50
C LYS A 271 -16.46 -11.15 26.91
N GLU A 272 -15.20 -10.83 27.19
CA GLU A 272 -14.77 -9.53 27.69
C GLU A 272 -13.29 -9.32 27.35
N MET A 273 -12.95 -8.09 26.97
CA MET A 273 -11.58 -7.61 26.87
C MET A 273 -11.44 -6.35 27.73
N VAL A 274 -10.55 -6.39 28.72
CA VAL A 274 -10.27 -5.24 29.59
C VAL A 274 -8.97 -4.58 29.12
N VAL A 275 -9.04 -3.31 28.74
CA VAL A 275 -7.89 -2.50 28.35
C VAL A 275 -7.56 -1.54 29.48
N VAL A 276 -6.33 -1.63 30.00
CA VAL A 276 -5.84 -0.74 31.06
C VAL A 276 -4.70 0.10 30.49
N HIS A 277 -4.88 1.42 30.49
CA HIS A 277 -3.90 2.37 29.97
C HIS A 277 -3.97 3.68 30.79
N PRO A 278 -2.84 4.33 31.12
CA PRO A 278 -2.83 5.54 31.96
C PRO A 278 -3.30 6.80 31.22
N ASP A 279 -3.23 6.81 29.89
CA ASP A 279 -3.69 7.93 29.04
C ASP A 279 -5.20 7.80 28.75
N ASN A 280 -5.98 8.81 29.17
CA ASN A 280 -7.42 8.85 28.94
C ASN A 280 -7.78 9.01 27.45
N ASP A 281 -6.98 9.75 26.67
CA ASP A 281 -7.25 9.92 25.23
C ASP A 281 -7.16 8.58 24.50
N PHE A 282 -6.27 7.69 24.97
CA PHE A 282 -6.17 6.32 24.47
C PHE A 282 -7.43 5.53 24.77
N LEU A 283 -7.98 5.64 25.98
CA LEU A 283 -9.19 4.93 26.36
C LEU A 283 -10.42 5.46 25.61
N GLU A 284 -10.54 6.78 25.44
CA GLU A 284 -11.63 7.40 24.68
C GLU A 284 -11.66 6.96 23.21
N ASP A 285 -10.48 6.84 22.58
CA ASP A 285 -10.38 6.34 21.20
C ASP A 285 -11.03 4.99 20.98
N ILE A 286 -10.80 4.10 21.93
CA ILE A 286 -11.17 2.69 21.83
C ILE A 286 -12.60 2.46 22.30
N THR A 287 -13.05 3.25 23.28
CA THR A 287 -14.42 3.18 23.80
C THR A 287 -15.44 3.96 22.96
N GLY A 288 -14.98 4.87 22.10
CA GLY A 288 -15.81 5.64 21.17
C GLY A 288 -16.13 4.92 19.86
N LYS A 289 -15.90 5.58 18.72
CA LYS A 289 -16.28 5.10 17.37
C LYS A 289 -15.60 3.78 16.96
N LEU A 290 -14.50 3.40 17.60
CA LEU A 290 -13.76 2.16 17.31
C LEU A 290 -14.16 0.98 18.20
N LYS A 291 -15.07 1.17 19.16
CA LYS A 291 -15.48 0.12 20.11
C LYS A 291 -16.03 -1.12 19.41
N GLU A 292 -16.94 -0.92 18.46
CA GLU A 292 -17.53 -2.04 17.70
C GLU A 292 -16.47 -2.79 16.87
N VAL A 293 -15.47 -2.07 16.37
CA VAL A 293 -14.39 -2.63 15.56
C VAL A 293 -13.46 -3.51 16.39
N CYS A 294 -13.16 -3.10 17.63
CA CYS A 294 -12.35 -3.88 18.57
C CYS A 294 -13.01 -5.22 18.90
N LEU A 295 -14.34 -5.25 19.05
CA LEU A 295 -15.11 -6.45 19.37
C LEU A 295 -15.33 -7.37 18.14
N LEU A 296 -15.30 -6.82 16.92
CA LEU A 296 -15.51 -7.58 15.67
C LEU A 296 -14.30 -8.41 15.23
N LEU A 297 -13.13 -8.19 15.83
CA LEU A 297 -11.90 -8.94 15.54
C LEU A 297 -11.70 -10.15 16.45
N GLU A 298 -12.72 -10.47 17.25
CA GLU A 298 -12.74 -11.52 18.26
C GLU A 298 -13.65 -12.71 17.95
#